data_AF-A0A1Q3FEG2-F1
#
_entry.id   AF-A0A1Q3FEG2-F1
#
_cell.length_a   1.000
_cell.length_b   1.000
_cell.length_c   1.000
_cell.angle_alpha   90.00
_cell.angle_beta   90.00
_cell.angle_gamma   90.00
#
_symmetry.space_group_name_H-M   'P 1'
#
loop_
_entity.id
_entity.type
_entity.pdbx_description
1 polymer ?
#
loop_
_entity_poly.entity_id
_entity_poly.type
_entity_poly.pdbx_seq_one_letter_code
_entity_poly.pdbx_strand_id
1 'polypeptide(L)'
;MDLRRVIIFYNLFQVLLSGYMFYEHLMAGWLRGYSFSCQTVDYDDGPLSRRMFNLCYVYYLSKLTEFADTVFFVLRKKQSQITDLHVYHHSLTPIEAWILTKFIAGGNATFPNIINNFVHVLMYFYYMLSAMGPRYQKYLWWKKYMTEVQIIQFILCIGHCINALVTGCPFPRFISTLLLINASIFLVLFMNFYIQSYKRRPKAVEAGSAVEQVKEPASVEPVKVKEVNNNTVESLELLEKQDKSEEDSPPEWESTQVEEVSKESAGETVVEELAEVELPKDVVEPIEGLRQRIVALEELIPEDRPSRIAEVTE
;
A
#
# COMPACT_ATOMS: atom_id res chain seq x y z
N MET A 1 -14.66 4.16 -15.87
CA MET A 1 -13.76 3.27 -16.62
C MET A 1 -13.66 1.95 -15.87
N ASP A 2 -14.08 0.83 -16.45
CA ASP A 2 -13.95 -0.48 -15.82
C ASP A 2 -12.50 -0.99 -15.98
N LEU A 3 -11.72 -0.86 -14.91
CA LEU A 3 -10.32 -1.28 -14.86
C LEU A 3 -10.14 -2.71 -14.33
N ARG A 4 -11.23 -3.42 -14.00
CA ARG A 4 -11.13 -4.68 -13.26
C ARG A 4 -10.33 -5.75 -14.00
N ARG A 5 -10.59 -5.94 -15.30
CA ARG A 5 -9.83 -6.91 -16.12
C ARG A 5 -8.36 -6.52 -16.22
N VAL A 6 -8.07 -5.25 -16.44
CA VAL A 6 -6.70 -4.72 -16.54
C VAL A 6 -5.94 -5.02 -15.24
N ILE A 7 -6.55 -4.75 -14.09
CA ILE A 7 -5.95 -4.99 -12.78
C ILE A 7 -5.76 -6.50 -12.55
N ILE A 8 -6.70 -7.36 -12.92
CA ILE A 8 -6.53 -8.82 -12.78
C ILE A 8 -5.32 -9.31 -13.61
N PHE A 9 -5.22 -8.92 -14.88
CA PHE A 9 -4.11 -9.33 -15.74
C PHE A 9 -2.77 -8.74 -15.30
N TYR A 10 -2.76 -7.49 -14.84
CA TYR A 10 -1.58 -6.85 -14.28
C TYR A 10 -1.10 -7.58 -13.01
N ASN A 11 -1.99 -7.89 -12.06
CA ASN A 11 -1.60 -8.62 -10.86
C ASN A 11 -1.14 -10.05 -11.20
N LEU A 12 -1.78 -10.72 -12.18
CA LEU A 12 -1.31 -12.03 -12.67
C LEU A 12 0.09 -11.93 -13.26
N PHE A 13 0.36 -10.91 -14.08
CA PHE A 13 1.69 -10.64 -14.61
C PHE A 13 2.71 -10.44 -13.48
N GLN A 14 2.38 -9.64 -12.46
CA GLN A 14 3.25 -9.41 -11.31
C GLN A 14 3.51 -10.68 -10.49
N VAL A 15 2.51 -11.56 -10.32
CA VAL A 15 2.68 -12.88 -9.70
C VAL A 15 3.68 -13.73 -10.49
N LEU A 16 3.51 -13.82 -11.81
CA LEU A 16 4.39 -14.61 -12.67
C LEU A 16 5.81 -14.05 -12.70
N LEU A 17 5.95 -12.73 -12.80
CA LEU A 17 7.25 -12.04 -12.78
C LEU A 17 7.97 -12.25 -11.45
N SER A 18 7.27 -12.09 -10.33
CA SER A 18 7.82 -12.33 -8.98
C SER A 18 8.21 -13.79 -8.77
N GLY A 19 7.40 -14.72 -9.26
CA GLY A 19 7.70 -16.16 -9.22
C GLY A 19 8.92 -16.54 -10.06
N TYR A 20 9.04 -15.97 -11.26
CA TYR A 20 10.22 -16.10 -12.10
C TYR A 20 11.47 -15.55 -11.39
N MET A 21 11.41 -14.33 -10.86
CA MET A 21 12.55 -13.73 -10.16
C MET A 21 12.93 -14.49 -8.89
N PHE A 22 11.96 -15.02 -8.15
CA PHE A 22 12.22 -15.88 -6.98
C PHE A 22 13.00 -17.14 -7.39
N TYR A 23 12.50 -17.86 -8.40
CA TYR A 23 13.18 -19.03 -8.95
C TYR A 23 14.60 -18.70 -9.45
N GLU A 24 14.74 -17.61 -10.20
CA GLU A 24 16.03 -17.19 -10.73
C GLU A 24 17.02 -16.83 -9.62
N HIS A 25 16.61 -16.17 -8.52
CA HIS A 25 17.56 -15.84 -7.45
C HIS A 25 18.07 -17.12 -6.77
N LEU A 26 17.18 -18.09 -6.54
CA LEU A 26 17.55 -19.40 -6.01
C LEU A 26 18.56 -20.09 -6.94
N MET A 27 18.29 -20.10 -8.25
CA MET A 27 19.10 -20.83 -9.22
C MET A 27 20.34 -20.09 -9.72
N ALA A 28 20.42 -18.77 -9.52
CA ALA A 28 21.57 -17.95 -9.87
C ALA A 28 22.65 -17.97 -8.77
N GLY A 29 22.30 -18.27 -7.51
CA GLY A 29 23.28 -18.36 -6.43
C GLY A 29 22.80 -19.05 -5.16
N TRP A 30 21.62 -18.71 -4.65
CA TRP A 30 21.22 -19.04 -3.27
C TRP A 30 20.96 -20.52 -2.97
N LEU A 31 20.70 -21.34 -4.00
CA LEU A 31 20.71 -22.81 -3.91
C LEU A 31 21.91 -23.46 -4.62
N ARG A 32 22.83 -22.65 -5.17
CA ARG A 32 23.95 -23.12 -6.00
C ARG A 32 25.33 -22.72 -5.49
N GLY A 33 25.44 -22.33 -4.22
CA GLY A 33 26.72 -22.14 -3.54
C GLY A 33 26.90 -20.78 -2.87
N TYR A 34 25.93 -19.87 -2.93
CA TYR A 34 25.99 -18.65 -2.13
C TYR A 34 25.94 -18.97 -0.64
N SER A 35 26.73 -18.24 0.14
CA SER A 35 26.70 -18.32 1.60
C SER A 35 25.59 -17.44 2.17
N PHE A 36 24.74 -18.03 3.02
CA PHE A 36 23.72 -17.30 3.78
C PHE A 36 24.27 -16.38 4.88
N SER A 37 25.54 -16.50 5.21
CA SER A 37 26.19 -15.65 6.22
C SER A 37 26.79 -14.41 5.58
N CYS A 38 27.59 -14.60 4.53
CA CYS A 38 28.30 -13.52 3.87
C CYS A 38 28.59 -13.92 2.43
N GLN A 39 28.05 -13.15 1.48
CA GLN A 39 28.28 -13.37 0.07
C GLN A 39 28.79 -12.11 -0.62
N THR A 40 29.97 -12.18 -1.24
CA THR A 40 30.47 -11.11 -2.10
C THR A 40 29.81 -11.13 -3.48
N VAL A 41 29.88 -10.00 -4.17
CA VAL A 41 29.53 -9.94 -5.59
C VAL A 41 30.59 -10.68 -6.39
N ASP A 42 30.14 -11.48 -7.35
CA ASP A 42 30.98 -12.14 -8.34
C ASP A 42 30.96 -11.32 -9.63
N TYR A 43 32.10 -10.74 -10.00
CA TYR A 43 32.25 -9.91 -11.21
C TYR A 43 32.85 -10.67 -12.40
N ASP A 44 33.08 -11.98 -12.25
CA ASP A 44 33.59 -12.79 -13.34
C ASP A 44 32.53 -12.97 -14.43
N ASP A 45 32.97 -13.18 -15.68
CA ASP A 45 32.06 -13.43 -16.80
C ASP A 45 31.54 -14.89 -16.83
N GLY A 46 31.27 -15.46 -15.66
CA GLY A 46 30.74 -16.81 -15.51
C GLY A 46 29.26 -16.92 -15.88
N PRO A 47 28.76 -18.14 -16.19
CA PRO A 47 27.33 -18.33 -16.49
C PRO A 47 26.42 -18.00 -15.30
N LEU A 48 26.85 -18.26 -14.06
CA LEU A 48 26.08 -17.93 -12.85
C LEU A 48 26.12 -16.43 -12.54
N SER A 49 27.28 -15.78 -12.64
CA SER A 49 27.41 -14.32 -12.45
C SER A 49 26.56 -13.56 -13.46
N ARG A 50 26.65 -13.89 -14.76
CA ARG A 50 25.78 -13.30 -15.80
C ARG A 50 24.30 -13.49 -15.53
N ARG A 51 23.90 -14.68 -15.05
CA ARG A 51 22.51 -14.96 -14.67
C ARG A 51 22.06 -14.07 -13.52
N MET A 52 22.87 -13.92 -12.47
CA MET A 52 22.58 -13.04 -11.33
C MET A 52 22.52 -11.56 -11.76
N PHE A 53 23.46 -11.11 -12.59
CA PHE A 53 23.49 -9.76 -13.13
C PHE A 53 22.22 -9.43 -13.92
N ASN A 54 21.87 -10.30 -14.87
CA ASN A 54 20.65 -10.14 -15.67
C ASN A 54 19.40 -10.13 -14.79
N LEU A 55 19.38 -10.96 -13.75
CA LEU A 55 18.29 -10.99 -12.79
C LEU A 55 18.18 -9.71 -11.96
N CYS A 56 19.30 -9.12 -11.53
CA CYS A 56 19.28 -7.80 -10.86
C CYS A 56 18.67 -6.74 -11.78
N TYR A 57 18.99 -6.79 -13.08
CA TYR A 57 18.38 -5.89 -14.07
C TYR A 57 16.88 -6.12 -14.23
N VAL A 58 16.42 -7.37 -14.32
CA VAL A 58 14.98 -7.70 -14.35
C VAL A 58 14.28 -7.24 -13.07
N TYR A 59 14.90 -7.40 -11.91
CA TYR A 59 14.39 -6.93 -10.62
C TYR A 59 14.25 -5.40 -10.58
N TYR A 60 15.23 -4.66 -11.10
CA TYR A 60 15.10 -3.21 -11.26
C TYR A 60 13.90 -2.85 -12.15
N LEU A 61 13.75 -3.51 -13.31
CA LEU A 61 12.61 -3.26 -14.20
C LEU A 61 11.27 -3.60 -13.53
N SER A 62 11.22 -4.65 -12.70
CA SER A 62 9.98 -4.98 -11.97
C SER A 62 9.57 -3.85 -11.03
N LYS A 63 10.52 -3.21 -10.34
CA LYS A 63 10.19 -2.05 -9.48
C LYS A 63 9.61 -0.88 -10.26
N LEU A 64 9.95 -0.73 -11.54
CA LEU A 64 9.29 0.23 -12.41
C LEU A 64 7.85 -0.19 -12.76
N THR A 65 7.59 -1.48 -12.99
CA THR A 65 6.23 -1.95 -13.27
C THR A 65 5.30 -1.81 -12.07
N GLU A 66 5.84 -1.91 -10.85
CA GLU A 66 5.10 -1.73 -9.59
C GLU A 66 4.55 -0.29 -9.41
N PHE A 67 5.10 0.73 -10.08
CA PHE A 67 4.51 2.09 -10.09
C PHE A 67 3.08 2.12 -10.65
N ALA A 68 2.70 1.14 -11.47
CA ALA A 68 1.34 1.02 -11.97
C ALA A 68 0.32 0.84 -10.84
N ASP A 69 0.71 0.31 -9.67
CA ASP A 69 -0.16 0.20 -8.49
C ASP A 69 -0.71 1.56 -8.08
N THR A 70 0.17 2.56 -7.98
CA THR A 70 -0.19 3.95 -7.68
C THR A 70 -1.12 4.52 -8.75
N VAL A 71 -0.83 4.26 -10.02
CA VAL A 71 -1.68 4.70 -11.15
C VAL A 71 -3.07 4.11 -11.03
N PHE A 72 -3.20 2.82 -10.71
CA PHE A 72 -4.51 2.19 -10.52
C PHE A 72 -5.27 2.75 -9.32
N PHE A 73 -4.60 3.09 -8.21
CA PHE A 73 -5.26 3.72 -7.06
C PHE A 73 -5.83 5.09 -7.42
N VAL A 74 -5.06 5.92 -8.15
CA VAL A 74 -5.52 7.23 -8.62
C VAL A 74 -6.68 7.08 -9.59
N LEU A 75 -6.56 6.23 -10.61
CA LEU A 75 -7.61 6.03 -11.63
C LEU A 75 -8.90 5.44 -11.05
N ARG A 76 -8.81 4.65 -9.96
CA ARG A 76 -9.97 4.12 -9.23
C ARG A 76 -10.50 5.06 -8.16
N LYS A 77 -9.90 6.23 -7.98
CA LYS A 77 -10.21 7.20 -6.92
C LYS A 77 -10.13 6.59 -5.50
N LYS A 78 -9.26 5.62 -5.29
CA LYS A 78 -9.04 4.99 -3.96
C LYS A 78 -7.80 5.59 -3.28
N GLN A 79 -7.84 6.91 -3.06
CA GLN A 79 -6.70 7.66 -2.50
C GLN A 79 -6.33 7.24 -1.08
N SER A 80 -7.27 6.67 -0.32
CA SER A 80 -6.98 6.08 1.00
C SER A 80 -5.97 4.93 0.95
N GLN A 81 -5.71 4.34 -0.22
CA GLN A 81 -4.68 3.31 -0.40
C GLN A 81 -3.28 3.89 -0.62
N ILE A 82 -3.16 5.17 -1.01
CA ILE A 82 -1.90 5.88 -1.18
C ILE A 82 -1.44 6.42 0.19
N THR A 83 -0.99 5.49 1.03
CA THR A 83 -0.47 5.80 2.38
C THR A 83 0.98 6.28 2.33
N ASP A 84 1.47 6.89 3.42
CA ASP A 84 2.89 7.24 3.56
C ASP A 84 3.81 6.03 3.35
N LEU A 85 3.40 4.85 3.85
CA LEU A 85 4.11 3.60 3.63
C LEU A 85 4.21 3.27 2.13
N HIS A 86 3.10 3.40 1.40
CA HIS A 86 3.04 3.14 -0.04
C HIS A 86 3.96 4.10 -0.82
N VAL A 87 3.83 5.40 -0.55
CA VAL A 87 4.62 6.44 -1.23
C VAL A 87 6.11 6.28 -0.94
N TYR A 88 6.49 6.08 0.33
CA TYR A 88 7.88 5.84 0.71
C TYR A 88 8.43 4.60 0.00
N HIS A 89 7.69 3.49 0.00
CA HIS A 89 8.08 2.25 -0.64
C HIS A 89 8.31 2.40 -2.15
N HIS A 90 7.30 2.86 -2.88
CA HIS A 90 7.37 2.92 -4.35
C HIS A 90 8.28 4.04 -4.85
N SER A 91 8.60 5.06 -4.03
CA SER A 91 9.58 6.08 -4.42
C SER A 91 11.01 5.59 -4.24
N LEU A 92 11.31 4.89 -3.14
CA LEU A 92 12.68 4.53 -2.78
C LEU A 92 13.15 3.22 -3.43
N THR A 93 12.30 2.20 -3.49
CA THR A 93 12.71 0.86 -3.97
C THR A 93 13.22 0.84 -5.42
N PRO A 94 12.69 1.62 -6.38
CA PRO A 94 13.25 1.65 -7.74
C PRO A 94 14.61 2.36 -7.81
N ILE A 95 14.81 3.39 -6.98
CA ILE A 95 16.09 4.11 -6.86
C ILE A 95 17.15 3.17 -6.26
N GLU A 96 16.81 2.49 -5.18
CA GLU A 96 17.65 1.48 -4.53
C GLU A 96 18.02 0.35 -5.51
N ALA A 97 17.03 -0.21 -6.21
CA ALA A 97 17.26 -1.26 -7.19
C ALA A 97 18.16 -0.79 -8.35
N TRP A 98 18.00 0.45 -8.80
CA TRP A 98 18.86 1.04 -9.83
C TRP A 98 20.32 1.15 -9.35
N ILE A 99 20.55 1.70 -8.16
CA ILE A 99 21.91 1.86 -7.59
C ILE A 99 22.57 0.49 -7.42
N LEU A 100 21.87 -0.47 -6.80
CA LEU A 100 22.42 -1.81 -6.58
C LEU A 100 22.71 -2.53 -7.90
N THR A 101 21.80 -2.48 -8.86
CA THR A 101 22.02 -3.10 -10.18
C THR A 101 23.19 -2.45 -10.92
N LYS A 102 23.34 -1.12 -10.82
CA LYS A 102 24.38 -0.40 -11.54
C LYS A 102 25.78 -0.65 -11.00
N PHE A 103 25.93 -0.79 -9.69
CA PHE A 103 27.24 -0.81 -9.03
C PHE A 103 27.58 -2.14 -8.34
N ILE A 104 26.59 -2.89 -7.86
CA ILE A 104 26.76 -4.03 -6.94
C ILE A 104 25.70 -5.10 -7.26
N ALA A 105 25.66 -5.53 -8.52
CA ALA A 105 24.68 -6.50 -9.01
C ALA A 105 25.03 -7.92 -8.54
N GLY A 106 24.53 -8.30 -7.36
CA GLY A 106 24.68 -9.65 -6.83
C GLY A 106 25.05 -9.70 -5.35
N GLY A 107 25.48 -10.88 -4.91
CA GLY A 107 25.98 -11.13 -3.57
C GLY A 107 24.98 -10.81 -2.46
N ASN A 108 25.49 -10.31 -1.32
CA ASN A 108 24.74 -10.13 -0.08
C ASN A 108 23.49 -9.25 -0.22
N ALA A 109 23.52 -8.25 -1.11
CA ALA A 109 22.40 -7.35 -1.36
C ALA A 109 21.20 -8.03 -2.04
N THR A 110 21.37 -9.24 -2.58
CA THR A 110 20.27 -9.98 -3.24
C THR A 110 19.49 -10.89 -2.29
N PHE A 111 19.92 -11.05 -1.04
CA PHE A 111 19.16 -11.83 -0.05
C PHE A 111 17.77 -11.23 0.21
N PRO A 112 17.63 -9.91 0.47
CA PRO A 112 16.31 -9.29 0.58
C PRO A 112 15.45 -9.46 -0.67
N ASN A 113 16.05 -9.45 -1.86
CA ASN A 113 15.31 -9.60 -3.12
C ASN A 113 14.62 -10.96 -3.21
N ILE A 114 15.26 -12.05 -2.77
CA ILE A 114 14.60 -13.38 -2.76
C ILE A 114 13.35 -13.35 -1.91
N ILE A 115 13.48 -12.88 -0.68
CA ILE A 115 12.38 -12.88 0.28
C ILE A 115 11.28 -11.94 -0.23
N ASN A 116 11.64 -10.77 -0.74
CA ASN A 116 10.71 -9.83 -1.34
C ASN A 116 9.94 -10.46 -2.50
N ASN A 117 10.61 -11.15 -3.43
CA ASN A 117 9.96 -11.81 -4.56
C ASN A 117 8.97 -12.88 -4.10
N PHE A 118 9.32 -13.67 -3.09
CA PHE A 118 8.39 -14.64 -2.49
C PHE A 118 7.16 -13.95 -1.88
N VAL A 119 7.36 -12.88 -1.11
CA VAL A 119 6.27 -12.11 -0.51
C VAL A 119 5.41 -11.42 -1.58
N HIS A 120 6.02 -10.92 -2.66
CA HIS A 120 5.33 -10.30 -3.79
C HIS A 120 4.46 -11.29 -4.56
N VAL A 121 4.88 -12.56 -4.70
CA VAL A 121 4.00 -13.63 -5.22
C VAL A 121 2.72 -13.71 -4.40
N LEU A 122 2.82 -13.75 -3.07
CA LEU A 122 1.66 -13.84 -2.18
C LEU A 122 0.80 -12.57 -2.22
N MET A 123 1.43 -11.39 -2.18
CA MET A 123 0.76 -10.10 -2.15
C MET A 123 -0.01 -9.84 -3.46
N TYR A 124 0.63 -10.01 -4.61
CA TYR A 124 -0.03 -9.79 -5.91
C TYR A 124 -1.08 -10.86 -6.20
N PHE A 125 -0.89 -12.08 -5.70
CA PHE A 125 -1.93 -13.11 -5.78
C PHE A 125 -3.18 -12.71 -4.96
N TYR A 126 -2.98 -12.16 -3.76
CA TYR A 126 -4.08 -11.59 -2.98
C TYR A 126 -4.77 -10.45 -3.71
N TYR A 127 -4.01 -9.50 -4.28
CA TYR A 127 -4.60 -8.38 -5.02
C TYR A 127 -5.36 -8.83 -6.28
N MET A 128 -4.84 -9.83 -6.99
CA MET A 128 -5.53 -10.47 -8.10
C MET A 128 -6.89 -11.03 -7.66
N LEU A 129 -6.92 -11.85 -6.60
CA LEU A 129 -8.16 -12.42 -6.07
C LEU A 129 -9.12 -11.34 -5.55
N SER A 130 -8.59 -10.28 -4.94
CA SER A 130 -9.40 -9.15 -4.46
C SER A 130 -10.10 -8.42 -5.62
N ALA A 131 -9.45 -8.33 -6.78
CA ALA A 131 -9.99 -7.72 -7.99
C ALA A 131 -11.01 -8.63 -8.71
N MET A 132 -11.02 -9.94 -8.45
CA MET A 132 -12.03 -10.86 -8.95
C MET A 132 -13.40 -10.70 -8.27
N GLY A 133 -13.56 -9.76 -7.34
CA GLY A 133 -14.85 -9.29 -6.82
C GLY A 133 -15.39 -10.10 -5.63
N PRO A 134 -16.63 -9.80 -5.17
CA PRO A 134 -17.16 -10.27 -3.90
C PRO A 134 -17.19 -11.80 -3.75
N ARG A 135 -17.40 -12.52 -4.86
CA ARG A 135 -17.40 -13.98 -4.90
C ARG A 135 -16.08 -14.59 -4.40
N TYR A 136 -14.95 -13.91 -4.63
CA TYR A 136 -13.62 -14.36 -4.23
C TYR A 136 -13.13 -13.67 -2.94
N GLN A 137 -13.53 -12.41 -2.70
CA GLN A 137 -13.11 -11.64 -1.53
C GLN A 137 -13.46 -12.31 -0.20
N LYS A 138 -14.59 -13.04 -0.13
CA LYS A 138 -14.98 -13.80 1.08
C LYS A 138 -13.96 -14.86 1.53
N TYR A 139 -13.10 -15.33 0.62
CA TYR A 139 -12.04 -16.29 0.95
C TYR A 139 -10.72 -15.63 1.38
N LEU A 140 -10.67 -14.29 1.43
CA LEU A 140 -9.46 -13.52 1.72
C LEU A 140 -9.30 -13.18 3.22
N TRP A 141 -9.69 -14.11 4.09
CA TRP A 141 -9.57 -13.99 5.55
C TRP A 141 -8.12 -13.85 6.03
N TRP A 142 -7.15 -14.22 5.18
CA TRP A 142 -5.73 -14.25 5.51
C TRP A 142 -4.98 -12.93 5.27
N LYS A 143 -5.70 -11.82 5.05
CA LYS A 143 -5.12 -10.48 4.86
C LYS A 143 -4.12 -10.10 5.96
N LYS A 144 -4.46 -10.40 7.21
CA LYS A 144 -3.61 -10.12 8.38
C LYS A 144 -2.29 -10.90 8.32
N TYR A 145 -2.33 -12.18 7.96
CA TYR A 145 -1.13 -13.02 7.86
C TYR A 145 -0.18 -12.54 6.76
N MET A 146 -0.68 -11.90 5.69
CA MET A 146 0.21 -11.26 4.72
C MET A 146 1.06 -10.17 5.34
N THR A 147 0.45 -9.30 6.15
CA THR A 147 1.18 -8.23 6.84
C THR A 147 2.18 -8.82 7.84
N GLU A 148 1.84 -9.93 8.50
CA GLU A 148 2.77 -10.64 9.40
C GLU A 148 3.97 -11.23 8.64
N VAL A 149 3.74 -11.84 7.48
CA VAL A 149 4.81 -12.32 6.60
C VAL A 149 5.67 -11.16 6.10
N GLN A 150 5.06 -10.01 5.77
CA GLN A 150 5.77 -8.78 5.40
C GLN A 150 6.60 -8.20 6.56
N ILE A 151 6.21 -8.40 7.81
CA ILE A 151 7.02 -7.99 8.98
C ILE A 151 8.18 -8.97 9.16
N ILE A 152 7.92 -10.27 9.06
CA ILE A 152 8.94 -11.32 9.19
C ILE A 152 10.05 -11.15 8.15
N GLN A 153 9.73 -10.80 6.89
CA GLN A 153 10.78 -10.54 5.88
C GLN A 153 11.75 -9.45 6.34
N PHE A 154 11.28 -8.34 6.93
CA PHE A 154 12.17 -7.24 7.32
C PHE A 154 13.04 -7.65 8.51
N ILE A 155 12.50 -8.45 9.44
CA ILE A 155 13.28 -9.02 10.54
C ILE A 155 14.41 -9.90 10.00
N LEU A 156 14.11 -10.77 9.03
CA LEU A 156 15.13 -11.62 8.40
C LEU A 156 16.18 -10.81 7.64
N CYS A 157 15.76 -9.80 6.87
CA CYS A 157 16.67 -8.90 6.14
C CYS A 157 17.58 -8.10 7.07
N ILE A 158 17.02 -7.58 8.18
CA ILE A 158 17.79 -6.87 9.22
C ILE A 158 18.82 -7.80 9.85
N GLY A 159 18.42 -9.01 10.25
CA GLY A 159 19.33 -10.01 10.81
C GLY A 159 20.48 -10.35 9.86
N HIS A 160 20.18 -10.54 8.57
CA HIS A 160 21.18 -10.80 7.54
C HIS A 160 22.14 -9.61 7.34
N CYS A 161 21.65 -8.37 7.35
CA CYS A 161 22.50 -7.18 7.25
C CYS A 161 23.39 -6.99 8.48
N ILE A 162 22.85 -7.21 9.69
CA ILE A 162 23.63 -7.17 10.94
C ILE A 162 24.73 -8.24 10.90
N ASN A 163 24.40 -9.47 10.50
CA ASN A 163 25.38 -10.54 10.38
C ASN A 163 26.55 -10.14 9.46
N ALA A 164 26.25 -9.58 8.28
CA ALA A 164 27.30 -9.12 7.36
C ALA A 164 28.18 -8.01 7.94
N LEU A 165 27.61 -7.10 8.75
CA LEU A 165 28.36 -6.03 9.40
C LEU A 165 29.25 -6.53 10.54
N VAL A 166 28.78 -7.50 11.32
CA VAL A 166 29.48 -8.01 12.52
C VAL A 166 30.55 -9.05 12.17
N THR A 167 30.33 -9.88 11.15
CA THR A 167 31.25 -10.97 10.77
C THR A 167 32.46 -10.51 9.95
N GLY A 168 32.59 -9.21 9.66
CA GLY A 168 33.68 -8.70 8.84
C GLY A 168 33.57 -9.12 7.37
N CYS A 169 32.34 -9.33 6.88
CA CYS A 169 32.08 -9.72 5.50
C CYS A 169 32.75 -8.73 4.52
N PRO A 170 33.50 -9.19 3.50
CA PRO A 170 34.11 -8.33 2.47
C PRO A 170 33.08 -7.72 1.48
N PHE A 171 31.81 -7.69 1.85
CA PHE A 171 30.78 -6.91 1.15
C PHE A 171 30.84 -5.44 1.62
N PRO A 172 30.59 -4.45 0.75
CA PRO A 172 30.72 -3.03 1.11
C PRO A 172 29.89 -2.64 2.34
N ARG A 173 30.57 -2.33 3.46
CA ARG A 173 29.92 -1.99 4.73
C ARG A 173 28.93 -0.84 4.60
N PHE A 174 29.31 0.20 3.85
CA PHE A 174 28.44 1.34 3.58
C PHE A 174 27.08 0.92 3.02
N ILE A 175 27.07 -0.03 2.07
CA ILE A 175 25.85 -0.52 1.42
C ILE A 175 25.05 -1.38 2.39
N SER A 176 25.69 -2.30 3.12
CA SER A 176 25.02 -3.05 4.19
C SER A 176 24.38 -2.15 5.24
N THR A 177 25.03 -1.03 5.60
CA THR A 177 24.47 -0.06 6.54
C THR A 177 23.26 0.66 5.96
N LEU A 178 23.29 1.08 4.69
CA LEU A 178 22.13 1.69 4.04
C LEU A 178 20.95 0.72 3.95
N LEU A 179 21.20 -0.54 3.55
CA LEU A 179 20.19 -1.60 3.50
C LEU A 179 19.58 -1.86 4.90
N LEU A 180 20.41 -1.87 5.95
CA LEU A 180 19.96 -2.02 7.33
C LEU A 180 19.05 -0.88 7.77
N ILE A 181 19.45 0.37 7.49
CA ILE A 181 18.65 1.56 7.82
C ILE A 181 17.31 1.50 7.09
N ASN A 182 17.33 1.23 5.79
CA ASN A 182 16.13 1.16 4.97
C ASN A 182 15.16 0.06 5.44
N ALA A 183 15.66 -1.15 5.68
CA ALA A 183 14.87 -2.27 6.19
C ALA A 183 14.28 -1.97 7.58
N SER A 184 15.02 -1.23 8.43
CA SER A 184 14.54 -0.80 9.75
C SER A 184 13.40 0.23 9.64
N ILE A 185 13.49 1.19 8.71
CA ILE A 185 12.41 2.14 8.43
C ILE A 185 11.17 1.40 7.95
N PHE A 186 11.32 0.46 7.00
CA PHE A 186 10.20 -0.36 6.55
C PHE A 186 9.56 -1.16 7.68
N LEU A 187 10.36 -1.79 8.54
CA LEU A 187 9.84 -2.51 9.70
C LEU A 187 8.98 -1.59 10.58
N VAL A 188 9.45 -0.37 10.88
CA VAL A 188 8.68 0.60 11.67
C VAL A 188 7.37 0.99 10.97
N LEU A 189 7.41 1.27 9.66
CA LEU A 189 6.22 1.66 8.90
C LEU A 189 5.20 0.51 8.83
N PHE A 190 5.64 -0.73 8.61
CA PHE A 190 4.77 -1.91 8.59
C PHE A 190 4.20 -2.23 9.98
N MET A 191 5.00 -2.08 11.05
CA MET A 191 4.51 -2.23 12.41
C MET A 191 3.46 -1.16 12.74
N ASN A 192 3.67 0.08 12.34
CA ASN A 192 2.70 1.16 12.49
C ASN A 192 1.39 0.84 11.73
N PHE A 193 1.50 0.43 10.47
CA PHE A 193 0.35 -0.01 9.67
C PHE A 193 -0.41 -1.17 10.33
N TYR A 194 0.31 -2.18 10.83
CA TYR A 194 -0.29 -3.34 11.49
C TYR A 194 -1.04 -2.95 12.78
N ILE A 195 -0.44 -2.08 13.60
CA ILE A 195 -1.07 -1.60 14.83
C ILE A 195 -2.34 -0.81 14.52
N GLN A 196 -2.28 0.09 13.54
CA GLN A 196 -3.43 0.90 13.14
C GLN A 196 -4.55 0.07 12.51
N SER A 197 -4.21 -0.92 11.69
CA SER A 197 -5.20 -1.70 10.92
C SER A 197 -5.82 -2.85 11.70
N TYR A 198 -5.10 -3.44 12.67
CA TYR A 198 -5.52 -4.70 13.31
C TYR A 198 -5.57 -4.67 14.84
N LYS A 199 -4.91 -3.70 15.51
CA LYS A 199 -4.87 -3.65 16.98
C LYS A 199 -5.64 -2.48 17.57
N ARG A 200 -5.67 -1.32 16.90
CA ARG A 200 -6.50 -0.20 17.35
C ARG A 200 -7.97 -0.54 17.07
N ARG A 201 -8.76 -0.68 18.12
CA ARG A 201 -10.23 -0.63 17.99
C ARG A 201 -10.61 0.79 17.53
N PRO A 202 -11.59 0.96 16.63
CA PRO A 202 -12.15 2.28 16.40
C PRO A 202 -12.58 2.84 17.76
N LYS A 203 -12.15 4.06 18.09
CA LYS A 203 -12.71 4.76 19.24
C LYS A 203 -14.21 4.81 18.97
N ALA A 204 -15.01 4.15 19.81
CA ALA A 204 -16.42 4.46 19.89
C ALA A 204 -16.49 5.98 20.00
N VAL A 205 -17.16 6.63 19.06
CA VAL A 205 -17.52 8.03 19.19
C VAL A 205 -18.16 8.12 20.56
N GLU A 206 -17.51 8.82 21.49
CA GLU A 206 -18.13 9.23 22.73
C GLU A 206 -19.34 10.06 22.30
N ALA A 207 -20.50 9.41 22.26
CA ALA A 207 -21.78 10.08 22.23
C ALA A 207 -21.81 10.91 23.51
N GLY A 208 -21.37 12.16 23.38
CA GLY A 208 -21.37 13.15 24.45
C GLY A 208 -22.77 13.21 25.01
N SER A 209 -22.93 12.63 26.19
CA SER A 209 -24.04 12.89 27.09
C SER A 209 -23.94 14.35 27.52
N ALA A 210 -24.58 15.23 26.76
CA ALA A 210 -24.99 16.56 27.19
C ALA A 210 -26.49 16.68 26.90
N VAL A 211 -27.29 16.01 27.72
CA VAL A 211 -28.71 16.35 27.87
C VAL A 211 -28.72 17.68 28.61
N GLU A 212 -28.79 18.77 27.85
CA GLU A 212 -29.08 20.09 28.38
C GLU A 212 -30.55 20.11 28.80
N GLN A 213 -30.79 20.22 30.11
CA GLN A 213 -32.13 20.36 30.67
C GLN A 213 -32.72 21.72 30.27
N VAL A 214 -33.65 21.71 29.33
CA VAL A 214 -34.51 22.86 29.06
C VAL A 214 -35.67 22.84 30.07
N LYS A 215 -35.71 23.87 30.92
CA LYS A 215 -36.80 24.20 31.84
C LYS A 215 -38.12 24.39 31.10
N GLU A 216 -39.15 23.72 31.58
CA GLU A 216 -40.56 23.88 31.24
C GLU A 216 -41.10 25.25 31.69
N PRO A 217 -41.93 25.94 30.88
CA PRO A 217 -42.95 26.84 31.40
C PRO A 217 -44.36 26.30 31.17
N ALA A 218 -45.22 26.66 32.13
CA ALA A 218 -46.53 26.10 32.40
C ALA A 218 -47.66 26.46 31.42
N SER A 219 -48.65 25.54 31.41
CA SER A 219 -50.12 25.71 31.28
C SER A 219 -50.73 26.29 30.00
N VAL A 220 -51.44 25.43 29.24
CA VAL A 220 -52.76 25.71 28.63
C VAL A 220 -53.61 24.40 28.56
N GLU A 221 -54.91 24.55 28.81
CA GLU A 221 -56.01 23.58 29.02
C GLU A 221 -56.34 22.56 27.90
N PRO A 222 -57.13 21.48 28.20
CA PRO A 222 -57.32 20.35 27.30
C PRO A 222 -58.51 20.54 26.33
N VAL A 223 -58.32 20.19 25.07
CA VAL A 223 -59.41 20.00 24.10
C VAL A 223 -59.68 18.50 23.92
N LYS A 224 -60.91 18.08 24.25
CA LYS A 224 -61.48 16.73 24.07
C LYS A 224 -61.79 16.42 22.59
N VAL A 225 -62.10 15.14 22.34
CA VAL A 225 -62.84 14.50 21.21
C VAL A 225 -61.90 13.60 20.37
N LYS A 226 -62.12 12.30 20.10
CA LYS A 226 -63.23 11.33 20.28
C LYS A 226 -62.65 9.90 20.21
N GLU A 227 -63.28 8.96 20.92
CA GLU A 227 -63.12 7.51 20.78
C GLU A 227 -63.59 6.99 19.41
N VAL A 228 -62.87 6.02 18.83
CA VAL A 228 -63.44 4.99 17.93
C VAL A 228 -62.75 3.64 18.21
N ASN A 229 -63.55 2.58 18.15
CA ASN A 229 -63.46 1.31 18.87
C ASN A 229 -62.50 0.22 18.35
N ASN A 230 -62.29 -0.73 19.27
CA ASN A 230 -61.63 -2.03 19.18
C ASN A 230 -62.13 -3.00 18.10
N ASN A 231 -61.22 -3.93 17.75
CA ASN A 231 -61.32 -5.27 17.13
C ASN A 231 -60.27 -5.32 16.00
N THR A 232 -59.19 -6.11 16.06
CA THR A 232 -59.21 -7.58 16.05
C THR A 232 -57.84 -8.08 16.55
N VAL A 233 -57.85 -8.77 17.70
CA VAL A 233 -56.84 -9.78 18.06
C VAL A 233 -57.19 -11.04 17.25
N GLU A 234 -56.19 -11.86 16.93
CA GLU A 234 -56.29 -13.22 16.38
C GLU A 234 -56.03 -13.37 14.86
N SER A 235 -54.75 -13.34 14.48
CA SER A 235 -54.23 -14.13 13.35
C SER A 235 -52.69 -14.24 13.27
N LEU A 236 -51.98 -14.15 14.41
CA LEU A 236 -50.51 -14.31 14.48
C LEU A 236 -50.12 -15.45 15.44
N GLU A 237 -50.65 -16.66 15.22
CA GLU A 237 -50.31 -17.82 16.06
C GLU A 237 -50.15 -19.16 15.32
N LEU A 238 -50.00 -19.19 13.99
CA LEU A 238 -49.94 -20.47 13.26
C LEU A 238 -48.80 -20.69 12.25
N LEU A 239 -47.66 -20.01 12.33
CA LEU A 239 -46.45 -20.40 11.56
C LEU A 239 -45.11 -20.24 12.32
N GLU A 240 -45.10 -20.24 13.65
CA GLU A 240 -43.87 -20.08 14.46
C GLU A 240 -43.46 -21.34 15.25
N LYS A 241 -43.77 -22.54 14.73
CA LYS A 241 -43.29 -23.82 15.31
C LYS A 241 -42.88 -24.81 14.22
N GLN A 242 -41.62 -24.70 13.80
CA GLN A 242 -40.72 -25.68 13.15
C GLN A 242 -39.76 -24.80 12.32
N ASP A 243 -38.61 -24.34 12.83
CA ASP A 243 -37.45 -25.19 13.10
C ASP A 243 -36.48 -24.38 14.00
N LYS A 244 -36.37 -24.77 15.27
CA LYS A 244 -35.28 -24.35 16.16
C LYS A 244 -34.51 -25.62 16.50
N SER A 245 -33.41 -25.85 15.80
CA SER A 245 -32.27 -26.58 16.34
C SER A 245 -30.98 -25.96 15.81
N GLU A 246 -30.12 -25.61 16.75
CA GLU A 246 -28.69 -25.28 16.61
C GLU A 246 -28.32 -23.86 16.15
N GLU A 247 -28.32 -22.97 17.15
CA GLU A 247 -27.18 -22.10 17.49
C GLU A 247 -25.91 -22.29 16.64
N ASP A 248 -25.56 -21.26 15.87
CA ASP A 248 -24.27 -20.61 16.07
C ASP A 248 -24.37 -19.14 15.62
N SER A 249 -23.97 -18.23 16.51
CA SER A 249 -24.05 -16.78 16.28
C SER A 249 -22.96 -16.39 15.27
N PRO A 250 -23.25 -15.58 14.23
CA PRO A 250 -22.20 -15.11 13.34
C PRO A 250 -21.23 -14.22 14.12
N PRO A 251 -19.91 -14.42 14.02
CA PRO A 251 -18.94 -13.63 14.77
C PRO A 251 -18.95 -12.16 14.30
N GLU A 252 -18.80 -11.27 15.28
CA GLU A 252 -18.94 -9.79 15.28
C GLU A 252 -18.07 -9.01 14.25
N TRP A 253 -17.35 -9.68 13.34
CA TRP A 253 -16.54 -9.05 12.29
C TRP A 253 -17.26 -8.93 10.93
N GLU A 254 -18.41 -9.57 10.76
CA GLU A 254 -19.21 -9.52 9.52
C GLU A 254 -19.87 -8.15 9.28
N SER A 255 -20.06 -7.34 10.33
CA SER A 255 -20.67 -6.00 10.22
C SER A 255 -19.73 -4.95 9.61
N THR A 256 -18.41 -5.13 9.71
CA THR A 256 -17.44 -4.11 9.24
C THR A 256 -17.19 -4.17 7.74
N GLN A 257 -17.55 -5.26 7.05
CA GLN A 257 -17.35 -5.37 5.58
C GLN A 257 -18.58 -5.00 4.74
N VAL A 258 -19.77 -4.98 5.35
CA VAL A 258 -21.01 -4.66 4.63
C VAL A 258 -21.28 -3.14 4.60
N GLU A 259 -20.82 -2.39 5.61
CA GLU A 259 -21.01 -0.93 5.65
C GLU A 259 -20.13 -0.14 4.65
N GLU A 260 -19.01 -0.70 4.20
CA GLU A 260 -18.14 -0.02 3.22
C GLU A 260 -18.65 -0.15 1.78
N VAL A 261 -19.58 -1.08 1.51
CA VAL A 261 -20.14 -1.33 0.16
C VAL A 261 -21.54 -0.72 -0.01
N SER A 262 -22.31 -0.52 1.06
CA SER A 262 -23.67 0.00 0.97
C SER A 262 -23.77 1.53 0.82
N LYS A 263 -22.71 2.28 1.16
CA LYS A 263 -22.69 3.75 1.05
C LYS A 263 -22.31 4.32 -0.33
N GLU A 264 -21.89 3.51 -1.29
CA GLU A 264 -21.39 4.00 -2.61
C GLU A 264 -22.48 4.07 -3.72
N SER A 265 -23.79 3.99 -3.40
CA SER A 265 -24.87 4.08 -4.42
C SER A 265 -25.94 5.16 -4.23
N ALA A 266 -25.88 5.99 -3.19
CA ALA A 266 -26.78 7.14 -3.09
C ALA A 266 -26.06 8.38 -3.63
N GLY A 267 -26.40 8.78 -4.85
CA GLY A 267 -25.97 10.05 -5.42
C GLY A 267 -26.66 11.20 -4.71
N GLU A 268 -25.87 12.12 -4.16
CA GLU A 268 -26.36 13.41 -3.70
C GLU A 268 -25.35 14.48 -4.15
N THR A 269 -25.77 15.27 -5.14
CA THR A 269 -25.09 16.48 -5.58
C THR A 269 -25.12 17.51 -4.46
N VAL A 270 -24.01 17.64 -3.74
CA VAL A 270 -23.72 18.81 -2.90
C VAL A 270 -22.73 19.66 -3.69
N VAL A 271 -23.19 20.83 -4.13
CA VAL A 271 -22.32 21.89 -4.64
C VAL A 271 -21.66 22.48 -3.40
N GLU A 272 -20.41 22.07 -3.13
CA GLU A 272 -19.61 22.62 -2.05
C GLU A 272 -18.93 23.90 -2.56
N GLU A 273 -19.30 25.02 -1.97
CA GLU A 273 -18.73 26.33 -2.22
C GLU A 273 -17.25 26.31 -1.81
N LEU A 274 -16.34 26.45 -2.78
CA LEU A 274 -14.90 26.48 -2.55
C LEU A 274 -14.54 27.71 -1.71
N ALA A 275 -14.33 27.51 -0.41
CA ALA A 275 -13.64 28.49 0.42
C ALA A 275 -12.15 28.47 0.04
N GLU A 276 -11.66 29.59 -0.51
CA GLU A 276 -10.24 29.83 -0.73
C GLU A 276 -9.50 29.70 0.61
N VAL A 277 -8.58 28.75 0.69
CA VAL A 277 -7.65 28.62 1.81
C VAL A 277 -6.61 29.72 1.67
N GLU A 278 -6.81 30.84 2.36
CA GLU A 278 -5.77 31.87 2.49
C GLU A 278 -4.55 31.30 3.22
N LEU A 279 -3.44 31.17 2.50
CA LEU A 279 -2.14 30.83 3.07
C LEU A 279 -1.69 31.94 4.03
N PRO A 280 -1.14 31.60 5.20
CA PRO A 280 -0.72 32.61 6.17
C PRO A 280 0.42 33.46 5.58
N LYS A 281 0.41 34.77 5.89
CA LYS A 281 1.24 35.80 5.21
C LYS A 281 2.75 35.54 5.29
N ASP A 282 3.19 34.86 6.35
CA ASP A 282 4.57 34.43 6.58
C ASP A 282 5.05 33.36 5.58
N VAL A 283 4.14 32.67 4.90
CA VAL A 283 4.44 31.70 3.83
C VAL A 283 4.32 32.34 2.44
N VAL A 284 3.42 33.31 2.26
CA VAL A 284 3.18 33.95 0.95
C VAL A 284 4.30 34.91 0.55
N GLU A 285 4.81 35.73 1.48
CA GLU A 285 5.85 36.72 1.17
C GLU A 285 7.17 36.09 0.68
N PRO A 286 7.69 35.00 1.27
CA PRO A 286 8.89 34.33 0.76
C PRO A 286 8.68 33.69 -0.62
N ILE A 287 7.48 33.17 -0.90
CA ILE A 287 7.16 32.51 -2.17
C ILE A 287 7.11 33.54 -3.31
N GLU A 288 6.48 34.69 -3.09
CA GLU A 288 6.44 35.75 -4.10
C GLU A 288 7.84 36.35 -4.35
N GLY A 289 8.66 36.47 -3.30
CA GLY A 289 10.06 36.88 -3.42
C GLY A 289 10.92 35.88 -4.22
N LEU A 290 10.66 34.58 -4.08
CA LEU A 290 11.29 33.52 -4.88
C LEU A 290 10.83 33.57 -6.34
N ARG A 291 9.53 33.81 -6.56
CA ARG A 291 8.94 33.92 -7.91
C ARG A 291 9.54 35.08 -8.70
N GLN A 292 9.68 36.26 -8.08
CA GLN A 292 10.32 37.41 -8.72
C GLN A 292 11.80 37.18 -9.03
N ARG A 293 12.52 36.46 -8.18
CA ARG A 293 13.91 36.08 -8.43
C ARG A 293 14.07 35.08 -9.58
N ILE A 294 13.13 34.15 -9.73
CA ILE A 294 13.12 33.19 -10.84
C ILE A 294 12.87 33.92 -12.17
N VAL A 295 11.90 34.83 -12.23
CA VAL A 295 11.62 35.64 -13.43
C VAL A 295 12.83 36.51 -13.80
N ALA A 296 13.46 37.15 -12.82
CA ALA A 296 14.68 37.94 -13.06
C ALA A 296 15.87 37.09 -13.52
N LEU A 297 15.94 35.81 -13.15
CA LEU A 297 16.97 34.87 -13.62
C LEU A 297 16.68 34.37 -15.04
N GLU A 298 15.41 34.19 -15.42
CA GLU A 298 15.02 33.83 -16.79
C GLU A 298 15.34 34.94 -17.79
N GLU A 299 15.20 36.22 -17.41
CA GLU A 299 15.60 37.36 -18.26
C GLU A 299 17.12 37.46 -18.49
N LEU A 300 17.94 36.81 -17.65
CA LEU A 300 19.40 36.79 -17.78
C LEU A 300 19.91 35.64 -18.65
N ILE A 301 19.03 34.77 -19.16
CA ILE A 301 19.41 33.67 -20.06
C ILE A 301 19.31 34.17 -21.51
N PRO A 302 20.44 34.40 -22.22
CA PRO A 302 20.40 34.79 -23.62
C PRO A 302 19.82 33.67 -24.48
N GLU A 303 18.77 33.99 -25.22
CA GLU A 303 17.97 33.09 -26.06
C GLU A 303 18.67 32.75 -27.39
N ASP A 304 19.96 32.48 -27.38
CA ASP A 304 20.70 32.13 -28.59
C ASP A 304 21.64 30.94 -28.35
N ARG A 305 21.15 29.74 -28.66
CA ARG A 305 22.00 28.58 -28.94
C ARG A 305 21.63 28.02 -30.31
N PRO A 306 22.49 28.17 -31.32
CA PRO A 306 22.24 27.57 -32.63
C PRO A 306 22.39 26.04 -32.56
N SER A 307 21.44 25.36 -33.19
CA SER A 307 21.48 23.94 -33.53
C SER A 307 22.64 23.65 -34.49
N ARG A 308 23.69 22.94 -34.02
CA ARG A 308 24.65 22.23 -34.90
C ARG A 308 24.15 20.79 -35.05
N ILE A 309 23.47 20.49 -36.16
CA ILE A 309 24.02 19.99 -37.43
C ILE A 309 24.53 18.56 -37.29
N ALA A 310 23.74 17.68 -37.90
CA ALA A 310 24.12 16.37 -38.40
C ALA A 310 25.20 16.50 -39.48
N GLU A 311 26.28 15.73 -39.38
CA GLU A 311 27.08 15.19 -40.50
C GLU A 311 28.27 14.43 -39.92
N VAL A 312 28.19 13.10 -39.92
CA VAL A 312 29.36 12.21 -40.01
C VAL A 312 28.97 11.06 -40.93
N THR A 313 29.08 11.30 -42.23
CA THR A 313 29.27 10.29 -43.26
C THR A 313 30.39 10.78 -44.17
N GLU A 314 31.60 10.32 -43.89
CA GLU A 314 32.66 9.96 -44.84
C GLU A 314 33.62 9.00 -44.12
#